data_AF-A0A521AH97-F1
#
_entry.id   AF-A0A521AH97-F1
#
_cell.length_a   1.000
_cell.length_b   1.000
_cell.length_c   1.000
_cell.angle_alpha   90.00
_cell.angle_beta   90.00
_cell.angle_gamma   90.00
#
_symmetry.space_group_name_H-M   'P 1'
#
loop_
_entity.id
_entity.type
_entity.pdbx_description
1 polymer ?
#
loop_
_entity_poly.entity_id
_entity_poly.type
_entity_poly.pdbx_seq_one_letter_code
_entity_poly.pdbx_strand_id
1 'polypeptide(L)'
;MGHLADDPETKVVLRRLDGVPAWARPLSQWLARKEARGLQAVQGIEGVPVLLEADKGGILRVWSEGTPLHLAKPSDPAWFRDARRLLRDMRRRGVCHNDIAKPQNWLMTPDGRAAVIDFQLASVHRRKGKLFRIAAREDLRHMLKQKRSFARDLLTPAEKNILARKSLPSRIWMATGKKLYNFVTRRLMNWSDGEGTENRIAEDGPAIRDALLAQGARDVAFAAYALPAGGVGLYAFVETVSDPDIAENGPKPNLLQVVAALPRDADGMVRTDLLDLIATNRLDELDQLRGDDPALAQVLHPIVAGRLNLTDRSMK
;
A
#
# COMPACT_ATOMS: atom_id res chain seq x y z
N MET A 1 -2.28 -19.80 6.49
CA MET A 1 -3.48 -20.33 5.80
C MET A 1 -3.72 -21.73 6.31
N GLY A 2 -4.97 -22.13 6.46
CA GLY A 2 -5.38 -23.49 6.79
C GLY A 2 -6.59 -23.89 5.97
N HIS A 3 -7.08 -25.10 6.19
CA HIS A 3 -8.34 -25.59 5.65
C HIS A 3 -9.28 -25.94 6.82
N LEU A 4 -10.59 -25.94 6.59
CA LEU A 4 -11.52 -26.44 7.61
C LEU A 4 -11.28 -27.94 7.84
N ALA A 5 -11.34 -28.38 9.10
CA ALA A 5 -11.17 -29.80 9.44
C ALA A 5 -12.27 -30.67 8.83
N ASP A 6 -13.49 -30.13 8.71
CA ASP A 6 -14.67 -30.81 8.19
C ASP A 6 -14.86 -30.63 6.67
N ASP A 7 -14.12 -29.70 6.06
CA ASP A 7 -14.14 -29.42 4.62
C ASP A 7 -12.75 -28.95 4.13
N PRO A 8 -11.89 -29.88 3.66
CA PRO A 8 -10.53 -29.57 3.24
C PRO A 8 -10.42 -28.64 2.04
N GLU A 9 -11.48 -28.47 1.24
CA GLU A 9 -11.47 -27.59 0.07
C GLU A 9 -11.64 -26.12 0.47
N THR A 10 -12.29 -25.86 1.62
CA THR A 10 -12.51 -24.51 2.11
C THR A 10 -11.26 -23.95 2.79
N LYS A 11 -10.51 -23.13 2.06
CA LYS A 11 -9.37 -22.36 2.58
C LYS A 11 -9.84 -21.32 3.59
N VAL A 12 -9.17 -21.26 4.74
CA VAL A 12 -9.44 -20.30 5.81
C VAL A 12 -8.21 -19.51 6.21
N VAL A 13 -8.47 -18.29 6.69
CA VAL A 13 -7.46 -17.39 7.24
C VAL A 13 -7.88 -16.97 8.65
N LEU A 14 -6.99 -17.27 9.60
CA LEU A 14 -7.08 -16.78 10.97
C LEU A 14 -6.15 -15.59 11.15
N ARG A 15 -6.72 -14.46 11.57
CA ARG A 15 -5.95 -13.34 12.10
C ARG A 15 -5.84 -13.49 13.62
N ARG A 16 -4.66 -13.87 14.11
CA ARG A 16 -4.39 -13.98 15.56
C ARG A 16 -4.17 -12.61 16.19
N LEU A 17 -4.64 -12.45 17.42
CA LEU A 17 -4.48 -11.23 18.22
C LEU A 17 -3.55 -11.44 19.42
N ASP A 18 -2.97 -12.63 19.55
CA ASP A 18 -2.28 -13.10 20.76
C ASP A 18 -0.84 -12.57 20.88
N GLY A 19 -0.28 -12.07 19.78
CA GLY A 19 1.12 -11.61 19.69
C GLY A 19 1.35 -10.15 20.05
N VAL A 20 0.33 -9.41 20.50
CA VAL A 20 0.47 -7.98 20.83
C VAL A 20 0.88 -7.76 22.29
N PRO A 21 1.75 -6.76 22.58
CA PRO A 21 2.13 -6.39 23.95
C PRO A 21 0.91 -6.15 24.84
N ALA A 22 1.01 -6.47 26.13
CA ALA A 22 -0.12 -6.43 27.06
C ALA A 22 -0.83 -5.07 27.10
N TRP A 23 -0.07 -3.96 26.98
CA TRP A 23 -0.62 -2.60 26.95
C TRP A 23 -1.40 -2.28 25.67
N ALA A 24 -1.10 -2.93 24.55
CA ALA A 24 -1.77 -2.74 23.25
C ALA A 24 -3.00 -3.66 23.07
N ARG A 25 -3.20 -4.62 23.98
CA ARG A 25 -4.31 -5.58 23.93
C ARG A 25 -5.69 -4.93 23.92
N PRO A 26 -6.01 -3.92 24.76
CA PRO A 26 -7.34 -3.31 24.75
C PRO A 26 -7.69 -2.66 23.41
N LEU A 27 -6.73 -1.96 22.81
CA LEU A 27 -6.89 -1.32 21.51
C LEU A 27 -7.04 -2.37 20.39
N SER A 28 -6.21 -3.40 20.40
CA SER A 28 -6.24 -4.50 19.43
C SER A 28 -7.58 -5.24 19.47
N GLN A 29 -8.10 -5.52 20.68
CA GLN A 29 -9.42 -6.12 20.86
C GLN A 29 -10.55 -5.19 20.39
N TRP A 30 -10.44 -3.88 20.64
CA TRP A 30 -11.42 -2.92 20.14
C TRP A 30 -11.45 -2.88 18.60
N LEU A 31 -10.29 -2.84 17.96
CA LEU A 31 -10.17 -2.89 16.49
C LEU A 31 -10.73 -4.19 15.92
N ALA A 32 -10.41 -5.33 16.55
CA ALA A 32 -10.95 -6.63 16.14
C ALA A 32 -12.47 -6.70 16.29
N ARG A 33 -13.04 -6.20 17.39
CA ARG A 33 -14.51 -6.13 17.57
C ARG A 33 -15.16 -5.24 16.50
N LYS A 34 -14.51 -4.14 16.12
CA LYS A 34 -14.98 -3.25 15.06
C LYS A 34 -14.97 -3.94 13.69
N GLU A 35 -13.88 -4.63 13.36
CA GLU A 35 -13.76 -5.43 12.14
C GLU A 35 -14.82 -6.54 12.11
N ALA A 36 -14.94 -7.31 13.19
CA ALA A 36 -15.93 -8.38 13.32
C ALA A 36 -17.36 -7.85 13.16
N ARG A 37 -17.69 -6.71 13.78
CA ARG A 37 -18.99 -6.05 13.61
C ARG A 37 -19.25 -5.64 12.15
N GLY A 38 -18.23 -5.14 11.46
CA GLY A 38 -18.29 -4.83 10.04
C GLY A 38 -18.58 -6.06 9.19
N LEU A 39 -17.79 -7.12 9.40
CA LEU A 39 -17.92 -8.40 8.70
C LEU A 39 -19.28 -9.06 8.97
N GLN A 40 -19.73 -9.11 10.23
CA GLN A 40 -21.06 -9.61 10.61
C GLN A 40 -22.18 -8.86 9.89
N ALA A 41 -22.08 -7.53 9.82
CA ALA A 41 -23.10 -6.71 9.16
C ALA A 41 -23.21 -7.00 7.65
N VAL A 42 -22.13 -7.40 6.98
CA VAL A 42 -22.12 -7.67 5.53
C VAL A 42 -22.37 -9.14 5.14
N GLN A 43 -22.46 -10.07 6.11
CA GLN A 43 -22.62 -11.51 5.82
C GLN A 43 -23.78 -11.84 4.88
N GLY A 44 -23.54 -12.67 3.87
CA GLY A 44 -24.52 -13.01 2.83
C GLY A 44 -24.61 -12.00 1.69
N ILE A 45 -23.75 -10.99 1.63
CA ILE A 45 -23.48 -10.25 0.40
C ILE A 45 -22.43 -11.03 -0.40
N GLU A 46 -22.76 -11.48 -1.60
CA GLU A 46 -21.78 -12.10 -2.50
C GLU A 46 -20.65 -11.11 -2.84
N GLY A 47 -19.39 -11.55 -2.71
CA GLY A 47 -18.19 -10.74 -2.93
C GLY A 47 -17.63 -10.05 -1.67
N VAL A 48 -18.06 -10.46 -0.47
CA VAL A 48 -17.42 -10.05 0.80
C VAL A 48 -16.91 -11.28 1.57
N PRO A 49 -15.96 -11.14 2.51
CA PRO A 49 -15.43 -12.27 3.24
C PRO A 49 -16.48 -12.92 4.15
N VAL A 50 -16.57 -14.25 4.09
CA VAL A 50 -17.42 -15.04 4.99
C VAL A 50 -16.73 -15.15 6.35
N LEU A 51 -17.38 -14.62 7.39
CA LEU A 51 -16.89 -14.69 8.75
C LEU A 51 -17.33 -16.02 9.35
N LEU A 52 -16.37 -16.83 9.81
CA LEU A 52 -16.64 -18.10 10.48
C LEU A 52 -16.71 -17.90 11.99
N GLU A 53 -15.70 -17.24 12.55
CA GLU A 53 -15.60 -17.01 13.99
C GLU A 53 -14.92 -15.66 14.27
N ALA A 54 -15.34 -14.99 15.35
CA ALA A 54 -14.66 -13.82 15.87
C ALA A 54 -14.73 -13.81 17.39
N ASP A 55 -13.58 -13.93 18.03
CA ASP A 55 -13.46 -14.07 19.48
C ASP A 55 -12.33 -13.17 20.04
N LYS A 56 -11.84 -13.47 21.25
CA LYS A 56 -10.72 -12.72 21.85
C LYS A 56 -9.36 -13.13 21.25
N GLY A 57 -9.24 -14.33 20.71
CA GLY A 57 -8.03 -14.85 20.09
C GLY A 57 -7.85 -14.43 18.63
N GLY A 58 -8.93 -14.12 17.92
CA GLY A 58 -8.81 -13.69 16.54
C GLY A 58 -10.10 -13.55 15.75
N ILE A 59 -9.90 -13.40 14.44
CA ILE A 59 -10.96 -13.38 13.43
C ILE A 59 -10.63 -14.47 12.42
N LEU A 60 -11.50 -15.48 12.34
CA LEU A 60 -11.45 -16.57 11.38
C LEU A 60 -12.43 -16.30 10.25
N ARG A 61 -11.94 -16.35 9.02
CA ARG A 61 -12.75 -16.13 7.82
C ARG A 61 -12.34 -17.06 6.69
N VAL A 62 -13.27 -17.29 5.76
CA VAL A 62 -12.97 -17.97 4.50
C VAL A 62 -12.04 -17.10 3.66
N TRP A 63 -11.08 -17.73 3.00
CA TRP A 63 -10.20 -17.07 2.04
C TRP A 63 -11.03 -16.54 0.87
N SER A 64 -10.84 -15.26 0.55
CA SER A 64 -11.47 -14.67 -0.64
C SER A 64 -10.58 -14.92 -1.85
N GLU A 65 -11.04 -15.75 -2.76
CA GLU A 65 -10.35 -15.99 -4.02
C GLU A 65 -10.44 -14.79 -4.95
N GLY A 66 -9.40 -14.57 -5.73
CA GLY A 66 -9.37 -13.55 -6.75
C GLY A 66 -8.03 -12.83 -6.85
N THR A 67 -7.87 -12.15 -7.98
CA THR A 67 -6.67 -11.39 -8.30
C THR A 67 -6.84 -9.95 -7.82
N PRO A 68 -5.88 -9.40 -7.04
CA PRO A 68 -5.90 -7.99 -6.65
C PRO A 68 -6.05 -7.03 -7.84
N LEU A 69 -6.82 -5.96 -7.66
CA LEU A 69 -7.24 -5.10 -8.76
C LEU A 69 -6.09 -4.45 -9.55
N HIS A 70 -4.98 -4.14 -8.88
CA HIS A 70 -3.80 -3.55 -9.53
C HIS A 70 -3.12 -4.50 -10.52
N LEU A 71 -3.31 -5.82 -10.34
CA LEU A 71 -2.86 -6.86 -11.25
C LEU A 71 -3.92 -7.17 -12.30
N ALA A 72 -5.18 -7.33 -11.87
CA ALA A 72 -6.28 -7.70 -12.74
C ALA A 72 -6.62 -6.61 -13.78
N LYS A 73 -6.43 -5.33 -13.45
CA LYS A 73 -6.67 -4.14 -14.31
C LYS A 73 -7.94 -4.27 -15.17
N PRO A 74 -9.12 -4.49 -14.57
CA PRO A 74 -10.32 -4.88 -15.31
C PRO A 74 -10.79 -3.76 -16.24
N SER A 75 -11.03 -4.14 -17.49
CA SER A 75 -11.59 -3.29 -18.55
C SER A 75 -13.06 -3.60 -18.84
N ASP A 76 -13.62 -4.68 -18.29
CA ASP A 76 -15.01 -5.09 -18.52
C ASP A 76 -16.02 -4.24 -17.71
N PRO A 77 -17.04 -3.64 -18.36
CA PRO A 77 -18.14 -2.97 -17.67
C PRO A 77 -18.89 -3.82 -16.62
N ALA A 78 -18.92 -5.14 -16.76
CA ALA A 78 -19.57 -6.06 -15.82
C ALA A 78 -18.94 -5.97 -14.42
N TRP A 79 -17.61 -5.94 -14.34
CA TRP A 79 -16.89 -5.83 -13.07
C TRP A 79 -17.27 -4.54 -12.32
N PHE A 80 -17.29 -3.38 -13.02
CA PHE A 80 -17.65 -2.11 -12.38
C PHE A 80 -19.13 -2.02 -11.99
N ARG A 81 -20.03 -2.71 -12.72
CA ARG A 81 -21.43 -2.85 -12.34
C ARG A 81 -21.56 -3.65 -11.06
N ASP A 82 -20.79 -4.73 -10.94
CA ASP A 82 -20.78 -5.59 -9.75
C ASP A 82 -20.14 -4.90 -8.53
N ALA A 83 -19.01 -4.20 -8.72
CA ALA A 83 -18.40 -3.37 -7.68
C ALA A 83 -19.37 -2.30 -7.14
N ARG A 84 -20.20 -1.72 -8.01
CA ARG A 84 -21.26 -0.77 -7.60
C ARG A 84 -22.40 -1.47 -6.86
N ARG A 85 -22.78 -2.69 -7.25
CA ARG A 85 -23.73 -3.52 -6.50
C ARG A 85 -23.21 -3.75 -5.08
N LEU A 86 -21.96 -4.20 -4.92
CA LEU A 86 -21.32 -4.40 -3.63
C LEU A 86 -21.41 -3.17 -2.72
N LEU A 87 -20.99 -2.01 -3.21
CA LEU A 87 -21.07 -0.74 -2.46
C LEU A 87 -22.51 -0.39 -2.07
N ARG A 88 -23.47 -0.60 -2.97
CA ARG A 88 -24.88 -0.36 -2.70
C ARG A 88 -25.40 -1.29 -1.62
N ASP A 89 -25.05 -2.56 -1.66
CA ASP A 89 -25.57 -3.58 -0.73
C ASP A 89 -24.95 -3.41 0.66
N MET A 90 -23.64 -3.11 0.76
CA MET A 90 -23.02 -2.69 2.02
C MET A 90 -23.70 -1.44 2.59
N ARG A 91 -23.91 -0.42 1.76
CA ARG A 91 -24.61 0.82 2.16
C ARG A 91 -26.05 0.55 2.64
N ARG A 92 -26.77 -0.40 2.03
CA ARG A 92 -28.12 -0.79 2.48
C ARG A 92 -28.10 -1.30 3.91
N ARG A 93 -27.06 -2.07 4.26
CA ARG A 93 -26.79 -2.59 5.61
C ARG A 93 -26.14 -1.58 6.57
N GLY A 94 -25.97 -0.32 6.13
CA GLY A 94 -25.37 0.73 6.95
C GLY A 94 -23.85 0.63 7.08
N VAL A 95 -23.20 -0.13 6.20
CA VAL A 95 -21.74 -0.35 6.21
C VAL A 95 -21.08 0.55 5.16
N CYS A 96 -20.02 1.24 5.57
CA CYS A 96 -19.07 1.90 4.67
C CYS A 96 -17.69 1.29 4.92
N HIS A 97 -16.96 0.99 3.86
CA HIS A 97 -15.68 0.27 3.94
C HIS A 97 -14.52 1.19 4.31
N ASN A 98 -14.55 2.45 3.85
CA ASN A 98 -13.57 3.50 4.14
C ASN A 98 -12.13 3.26 3.64
N ASP A 99 -11.78 2.08 3.12
CA ASP A 99 -10.42 1.75 2.65
C ASP A 99 -10.38 1.18 1.23
N ILE A 100 -11.49 1.30 0.48
CA ILE A 100 -11.53 0.85 -0.93
C ILE A 100 -10.82 1.78 -1.92
N ALA A 101 -10.10 2.78 -1.39
CA ALA A 101 -9.16 3.59 -2.15
C ALA A 101 -7.95 2.77 -2.59
N LYS A 102 -7.56 1.76 -1.81
CA LYS A 102 -6.46 0.86 -2.11
C LYS A 102 -6.91 -0.17 -3.15
N PRO A 103 -6.27 -0.25 -4.33
CA PRO A 103 -6.59 -1.30 -5.31
C PRO A 103 -6.44 -2.71 -4.75
N GLN A 104 -5.55 -2.92 -3.76
CA GLN A 104 -5.33 -4.22 -3.12
C GLN A 104 -6.57 -4.74 -2.36
N ASN A 105 -7.45 -3.84 -1.91
CA ASN A 105 -8.66 -4.21 -1.18
C ASN A 105 -9.80 -4.64 -2.13
N TRP A 106 -9.59 -4.54 -3.44
CA TRP A 106 -10.47 -5.06 -4.47
C TRP A 106 -9.87 -6.30 -5.09
N LEU A 107 -10.71 -7.32 -5.29
CA LEU A 107 -10.37 -8.53 -6.02
C LEU A 107 -11.25 -8.64 -7.26
N MET A 108 -10.67 -9.19 -8.32
CA MET A 108 -11.41 -9.80 -9.43
C MET A 108 -11.42 -11.30 -9.20
N THR A 109 -12.59 -11.86 -8.92
CA THR A 109 -12.78 -13.30 -8.74
C THR A 109 -12.55 -14.05 -10.06
N PRO A 110 -12.32 -15.37 -10.04
CA PRO A 110 -12.07 -16.15 -11.26
C PRO A 110 -13.19 -16.05 -12.31
N ASP A 111 -14.44 -15.83 -11.89
CA ASP A 111 -15.62 -15.61 -12.73
C ASP A 111 -15.77 -14.14 -13.21
N GLY A 112 -14.77 -13.29 -12.96
CA GLY A 112 -14.73 -11.90 -13.42
C GLY A 112 -15.59 -10.93 -12.61
N ARG A 113 -16.06 -11.35 -11.43
CA ARG A 113 -16.88 -10.54 -10.52
C ARG A 113 -16.00 -9.72 -9.58
N ALA A 114 -16.63 -8.74 -8.94
CA ALA A 114 -15.95 -7.90 -7.96
C ALA A 114 -16.08 -8.53 -6.57
N ALA A 115 -14.98 -8.53 -5.82
CA ALA A 115 -14.98 -8.81 -4.40
C ALA A 115 -14.17 -7.74 -3.64
N VAL A 116 -14.48 -7.58 -2.35
CA VAL A 116 -13.77 -6.67 -1.45
C VAL A 116 -13.22 -7.43 -0.25
N ILE A 117 -12.04 -7.02 0.20
CA ILE A 117 -11.37 -7.58 1.38
C ILE A 117 -10.96 -6.47 2.34
N ASP A 118 -10.54 -6.88 3.54
CA ASP A 118 -10.01 -5.99 4.58
C ASP A 118 -11.02 -4.97 5.15
N PHE A 119 -11.83 -5.44 6.11
CA PHE A 119 -12.86 -4.63 6.78
C PHE A 119 -12.35 -3.92 8.04
N GLN A 120 -11.04 -3.83 8.26
CA GLN A 120 -10.48 -3.23 9.49
C GLN A 120 -10.91 -1.78 9.73
N LEU A 121 -11.02 -1.00 8.67
CA LEU A 121 -11.46 0.40 8.73
C LEU A 121 -12.96 0.57 8.49
N ALA A 122 -13.69 -0.52 8.23
CA ALA A 122 -15.11 -0.47 7.97
C ALA A 122 -15.89 0.13 9.17
N SER A 123 -16.95 0.86 8.86
CA SER A 123 -17.79 1.51 9.86
C SER A 123 -19.25 1.09 9.67
N VAL A 124 -19.90 0.76 10.79
CA VAL A 124 -21.31 0.34 10.82
C VAL A 124 -22.14 1.45 11.44
N HIS A 125 -23.10 1.96 10.68
CA HIS A 125 -23.92 3.11 11.06
C HIS A 125 -25.37 2.68 11.31
N ARG A 126 -25.86 2.87 12.55
CA ARG A 126 -27.27 2.62 12.88
C ARG A 126 -28.22 3.61 12.18
N ARG A 127 -27.78 4.86 12.00
CA ARG A 127 -28.57 5.93 11.33
C ARG A 127 -27.82 6.43 10.10
N LYS A 128 -28.53 6.61 8.99
CA LYS A 128 -27.97 7.05 7.69
C LYS A 128 -27.80 8.57 7.60
N GLY A 129 -27.18 9.16 8.63
CA GLY A 129 -26.95 10.60 8.81
C GLY A 129 -25.91 11.20 7.87
N LYS A 130 -25.53 12.47 8.09
CA LYS A 130 -24.60 13.22 7.22
C LYS A 130 -23.25 12.50 7.06
N LEU A 131 -22.64 12.05 8.16
CA LEU A 131 -21.33 11.36 8.14
C LEU A 131 -21.38 10.05 7.34
N PHE A 132 -22.42 9.24 7.54
CA PHE A 132 -22.65 8.03 6.75
C PHE A 132 -22.77 8.35 5.24
N ARG A 133 -23.54 9.38 4.87
CA ARG A 133 -23.72 9.76 3.46
C ARG A 133 -22.41 10.25 2.83
N ILE A 134 -21.55 10.90 3.60
CA ILE A 134 -20.21 11.30 3.17
C ILE A 134 -19.35 10.06 2.96
N ALA A 135 -19.25 9.18 3.95
CA ALA A 135 -18.43 7.97 3.86
C ALA A 135 -18.84 7.09 2.67
N ALA A 136 -20.15 6.84 2.52
CA ALA A 136 -20.67 6.07 1.38
C ALA A 136 -20.43 6.76 0.03
N ARG A 137 -20.42 8.10 -0.01
CA ARG A 137 -20.07 8.85 -1.22
C ARG A 137 -18.58 8.72 -1.53
N GLU A 138 -17.71 8.79 -0.53
CA GLU A 138 -16.26 8.62 -0.73
C GLU A 138 -15.94 7.21 -1.19
N ASP A 139 -16.55 6.18 -0.60
CA ASP A 139 -16.44 4.80 -1.09
C ASP A 139 -16.78 4.73 -2.59
N LEU A 140 -17.95 5.23 -3.00
CA LEU A 140 -18.32 5.28 -4.42
C LEU A 140 -17.29 6.03 -5.27
N ARG A 141 -16.83 7.19 -4.79
CA ARG A 141 -15.86 8.02 -5.50
C ARG A 141 -14.50 7.32 -5.64
N HIS A 142 -14.07 6.57 -4.63
CA HIS A 142 -12.83 5.80 -4.66
C HIS A 142 -12.91 4.66 -5.67
N MET A 143 -14.03 3.93 -5.74
CA MET A 143 -14.25 2.94 -6.81
C MET A 143 -14.23 3.61 -8.20
N LEU A 144 -14.84 4.78 -8.36
CA LEU A 144 -14.79 5.51 -9.64
C LEU A 144 -13.38 6.00 -10.01
N LYS A 145 -12.50 6.25 -9.04
CA LYS A 145 -11.08 6.54 -9.32
C LYS A 145 -10.39 5.31 -9.91
N GLN A 146 -10.69 4.10 -9.40
CA GLN A 146 -10.17 2.87 -9.99
C GLN A 146 -10.69 2.68 -11.42
N LYS A 147 -12.00 2.91 -11.63
CA LYS A 147 -12.59 2.88 -12.97
C LYS A 147 -11.90 3.86 -13.93
N ARG A 148 -11.58 5.07 -13.46
CA ARG A 148 -10.81 6.04 -14.26
C ARG A 148 -9.42 5.54 -14.64
N SER A 149 -8.74 4.85 -13.72
CA SER A 149 -7.38 4.37 -13.95
C SER A 149 -7.32 3.19 -14.92
N PHE A 150 -8.26 2.25 -14.83
CA PHE A 150 -8.21 1.00 -15.61
C PHE A 150 -9.17 0.96 -16.81
N ALA A 151 -10.25 1.74 -16.78
CA ALA A 151 -11.29 1.72 -17.81
C ALA A 151 -11.91 3.11 -18.03
N ARG A 152 -11.05 4.08 -18.39
CA ARG A 152 -11.43 5.49 -18.53
C ARG A 152 -12.61 5.70 -19.48
N ASP A 153 -12.64 4.95 -20.58
CA ASP A 153 -13.65 5.08 -21.64
C ASP A 153 -15.05 4.63 -21.18
N LEU A 154 -15.13 3.85 -20.11
CA LEU A 154 -16.39 3.42 -19.52
C LEU A 154 -17.03 4.47 -18.61
N LEU A 155 -16.34 5.58 -18.30
CA LEU A 155 -16.86 6.59 -17.38
C LEU A 155 -18.04 7.37 -17.98
N THR A 156 -19.17 7.32 -17.29
CA THR A 156 -20.34 8.13 -17.68
C THR A 156 -20.17 9.60 -17.30
N PRO A 157 -20.90 10.53 -17.94
CA PRO A 157 -20.87 11.95 -17.56
C PRO A 157 -21.20 12.20 -16.08
N ALA A 158 -22.15 11.44 -15.52
CA ALA A 158 -22.51 11.52 -14.10
C ALA A 158 -21.34 11.10 -13.18
N GLU A 159 -20.60 10.06 -13.56
CA GLU A 159 -19.43 9.59 -12.81
C GLU A 159 -18.28 10.59 -12.87
N LYS A 160 -18.04 11.20 -14.03
CA LYS A 160 -17.08 12.31 -14.20
C LYS A 160 -17.42 13.48 -13.26
N ASN A 161 -18.70 13.83 -13.14
CA ASN A 161 -19.17 14.87 -12.20
C ASN A 161 -18.94 14.50 -10.73
N ILE A 162 -19.14 13.23 -10.35
CA ILE A 162 -18.84 12.76 -8.99
C ILE A 162 -17.33 12.87 -8.69
N LEU A 163 -16.49 12.50 -9.64
CA LEU A 163 -15.03 12.57 -9.52
C LEU A 163 -14.53 14.02 -9.37
N ALA A 164 -15.10 14.96 -10.14
CA ALA A 164 -14.77 16.37 -10.10
C ALA A 164 -15.13 17.03 -8.76
N ARG A 165 -16.26 16.63 -8.16
CA ARG A 165 -16.73 17.17 -6.87
C ARG A 165 -16.06 16.48 -5.68
N LYS A 166 -14.91 17.01 -5.25
CA LYS A 166 -14.25 16.64 -3.96
C LYS A 166 -15.24 16.87 -2.80
N SER A 167 -15.38 15.93 -1.86
CA SER A 167 -16.29 16.12 -0.72
C SER A 167 -15.81 17.22 0.22
N LEU A 168 -16.78 17.86 0.89
CA LEU A 168 -16.50 18.90 1.89
C LEU A 168 -15.60 18.40 3.03
N PRO A 169 -15.72 17.14 3.53
CA PRO A 169 -14.79 16.62 4.52
C PRO A 169 -13.38 16.38 3.99
N SER A 170 -13.18 15.98 2.72
CA SER A 170 -11.83 15.97 2.13
C SER A 170 -11.25 17.38 2.00
N ARG A 171 -12.08 18.39 1.67
CA ARG A 171 -11.66 19.80 1.66
C ARG A 171 -11.32 20.31 3.05
N ILE A 172 -12.15 20.00 4.05
CA ILE A 172 -11.95 20.38 5.45
C ILE A 172 -10.73 19.65 6.01
N TRP A 173 -10.57 18.34 5.77
CA TRP A 173 -9.36 17.59 6.13
C TRP A 173 -8.11 18.19 5.49
N MET A 174 -8.14 18.57 4.21
CA MET A 174 -7.01 19.27 3.58
C MET A 174 -6.76 20.67 4.17
N ALA A 175 -7.80 21.36 4.65
CA ALA A 175 -7.69 22.71 5.22
C ALA A 175 -7.33 22.73 6.72
N THR A 176 -7.76 21.74 7.50
CA THR A 176 -7.65 21.71 8.98
C THR A 176 -6.99 20.43 9.49
N GLY A 177 -7.39 19.27 8.97
CA GLY A 177 -6.82 17.96 9.32
C GLY A 177 -5.33 17.85 9.01
N LYS A 178 -4.88 18.31 7.83
CA LYS A 178 -3.46 18.28 7.43
C LYS A 178 -2.58 19.08 8.41
N LYS A 179 -3.05 20.23 8.90
CA LYS A 179 -2.30 21.07 9.85
C LYS A 179 -2.25 20.46 11.26
N LEU A 180 -3.36 19.93 11.77
CA LEU A 180 -3.42 19.29 13.07
C LEU A 180 -2.68 17.94 13.08
N TYR A 181 -2.82 17.16 12.02
CA TYR A 181 -2.07 15.94 11.78
C TYR A 181 -0.57 16.24 11.72
N ASN A 182 -0.12 17.20 10.89
CA ASN A 182 1.28 17.64 10.84
C ASN A 182 1.79 18.19 12.18
N PHE A 183 0.93 18.83 12.98
CA PHE A 183 1.31 19.35 14.30
C PHE A 183 1.46 18.24 15.35
N VAL A 184 0.54 17.26 15.36
CA VAL A 184 0.58 16.11 16.27
C VAL A 184 1.69 15.15 15.88
N THR A 185 1.90 14.88 14.59
CA THR A 185 3.03 14.06 14.12
C THR A 185 4.36 14.78 14.39
N ARG A 186 4.53 16.06 14.05
CA ARG A 186 5.78 16.79 14.40
C ARG A 186 6.10 16.88 15.90
N ARG A 187 5.12 16.69 16.80
CA ARG A 187 5.31 16.87 18.24
C ARG A 187 5.26 15.57 19.06
N LEU A 188 4.65 14.49 18.54
CA LEU A 188 4.41 13.27 19.32
C LEU A 188 5.06 12.01 18.73
N MET A 189 5.37 11.96 17.43
CA MET A 189 6.04 10.82 16.81
C MET A 189 6.79 11.32 15.57
N ASN A 190 8.11 11.14 15.49
CA ASN A 190 8.97 11.38 14.31
C ASN A 190 8.54 10.53 13.10
N TRP A 191 7.32 10.74 12.62
CA TRP A 191 6.66 10.02 11.55
C TRP A 191 6.21 11.07 10.54
N SER A 192 7.08 11.27 9.56
CA SER A 192 6.91 12.18 8.43
C SER A 192 6.32 11.38 7.28
N ASP A 193 5.03 11.58 6.99
CA ASP A 193 4.41 11.19 5.72
C ASP A 193 5.20 11.84 4.58
N GLY A 194 5.75 11.04 3.65
CA GLY A 194 6.04 11.32 2.22
C GLY A 194 6.79 12.60 1.80
N GLU A 195 6.51 13.77 2.37
CA GLU A 195 7.16 15.06 2.10
C GLU A 195 8.60 15.11 2.64
N GLY A 196 8.96 14.32 3.67
CA GLY A 196 10.34 14.20 4.16
C GLY A 196 11.28 13.38 3.26
N THR A 197 10.70 12.62 2.31
CA THR A 197 11.41 11.72 1.40
C THR A 197 12.07 12.48 0.26
N GLU A 198 11.29 13.33 -0.42
CA GLU A 198 11.80 14.23 -1.45
C GLU A 198 12.74 15.29 -0.85
N ASN A 199 12.44 15.81 0.35
CA ASN A 199 13.30 16.81 0.98
C ASN A 199 14.73 16.29 1.20
N ARG A 200 14.92 15.06 1.70
CA ARG A 200 16.28 14.58 1.98
C ARG A 200 17.08 14.26 0.72
N ILE A 201 16.44 13.68 -0.31
CA ILE A 201 17.10 13.46 -1.60
C ILE A 201 17.45 14.81 -2.25
N ALA A 202 16.57 15.81 -2.16
CA ALA A 202 16.81 17.14 -2.72
C ALA A 202 17.85 17.95 -1.93
N GLU A 203 17.89 17.82 -0.60
CA GLU A 203 18.80 18.55 0.29
C GLU A 203 20.19 17.90 0.35
N ASP A 204 20.26 16.59 0.60
CA ASP A 204 21.53 15.87 0.82
C ASP A 204 22.09 15.23 -0.46
N GLY A 205 21.22 14.86 -1.41
CA GLY A 205 21.57 14.07 -2.59
C GLY A 205 22.61 14.70 -3.51
N PRO A 206 22.56 16.01 -3.83
CA PRO A 206 23.59 16.66 -4.65
C PRO A 206 24.99 16.56 -4.03
N ALA A 207 25.12 16.90 -2.74
CA ALA A 207 26.40 16.85 -2.03
C ALA A 207 26.96 15.42 -1.93
N ILE A 208 26.10 14.44 -1.64
CA ILE A 208 26.50 13.02 -1.59
C ILE A 208 26.92 12.53 -2.99
N ARG A 209 26.18 12.89 -4.04
CA ARG A 209 26.51 12.53 -5.42
C ARG A 209 27.86 13.07 -5.81
N ASP A 210 28.11 14.36 -5.58
CA ASP A 210 29.38 15.00 -5.95
C ASP A 210 30.57 14.35 -5.21
N ALA A 211 30.41 14.05 -3.92
CA ALA A 211 31.42 13.34 -3.14
C ALA A 211 31.72 11.94 -3.70
N LEU A 212 30.68 11.19 -4.08
CA LEU A 212 30.83 9.84 -4.64
C LEU A 212 31.43 9.84 -6.05
N LEU A 213 31.04 10.79 -6.90
CA LEU A 213 31.63 10.96 -8.23
C LEU A 213 33.11 11.35 -8.13
N ALA A 214 33.49 12.19 -7.16
CA ALA A 214 34.89 12.52 -6.90
C ALA A 214 35.74 11.32 -6.47
N GLN A 215 35.12 10.30 -5.86
CA GLN A 215 35.77 9.03 -5.48
C GLN A 215 35.77 7.99 -6.62
N GLY A 216 35.41 8.39 -7.85
CA GLY A 216 35.47 7.52 -9.02
C GLY A 216 34.19 6.73 -9.30
N ALA A 217 33.07 7.05 -8.64
CA ALA A 217 31.78 6.51 -9.06
C ALA A 217 31.43 7.00 -10.47
N ARG A 218 30.90 6.11 -11.30
CA ARG A 218 30.44 6.43 -12.66
C ARG A 218 29.10 7.14 -12.63
N ASP A 219 28.19 6.70 -11.77
CA ASP A 219 26.88 7.30 -11.55
C ASP A 219 26.36 6.88 -10.17
N VAL A 220 25.39 7.64 -9.66
CA VAL A 220 24.77 7.42 -8.36
C VAL A 220 23.26 7.56 -8.51
N ALA A 221 22.51 6.69 -7.87
CA ALA A 221 21.07 6.83 -7.75
C ALA A 221 20.64 6.74 -6.30
N PHE A 222 19.59 7.47 -5.96
CA PHE A 222 19.07 7.52 -4.60
C PHE A 222 17.64 6.99 -4.57
N ALA A 223 17.35 6.23 -3.53
CA ALA A 223 16.00 5.83 -3.17
C ALA A 223 15.81 6.11 -1.67
N ALA A 224 14.56 6.34 -1.28
CA ALA A 224 14.23 6.51 0.12
C ALA A 224 13.60 5.25 0.71
N TYR A 225 13.83 5.03 1.99
CA TYR A 225 13.25 3.89 2.70
C TYR A 225 12.87 4.26 4.14
N ALA A 226 12.01 3.45 4.76
CA ALA A 226 11.60 3.67 6.14
C ALA A 226 12.64 3.16 7.13
N LEU A 227 13.00 3.98 8.13
CA LEU A 227 13.88 3.55 9.22
C LEU A 227 13.10 2.80 10.32
N PRO A 228 13.69 1.77 10.97
CA PRO A 228 13.02 1.00 12.03
C PRO A 228 12.57 1.84 13.24
N ALA A 229 13.29 2.92 13.55
CA ALA A 229 12.99 3.83 14.66
C ALA A 229 12.02 4.97 14.29
N GLY A 230 11.47 4.95 13.07
CA GLY A 230 10.72 6.08 12.49
C GLY A 230 11.63 7.08 11.76
N GLY A 231 11.10 7.72 10.72
CA GLY A 231 11.83 8.62 9.83
C GLY A 231 12.15 8.01 8.46
N VAL A 232 12.77 8.82 7.58
CA VAL A 232 13.14 8.44 6.22
C VAL A 232 14.66 8.34 6.09
N GLY A 233 15.12 7.15 5.70
CA GLY A 233 16.50 6.86 5.37
C GLY A 233 16.79 7.10 3.88
N LEU A 234 18.02 7.47 3.57
CA LEU A 234 18.52 7.63 2.21
C LEU A 234 19.35 6.41 1.84
N TYR A 235 19.00 5.74 0.75
CA TYR A 235 19.71 4.60 0.19
C TYR A 235 20.39 5.04 -1.12
N ALA A 236 21.72 5.04 -1.14
CA ALA A 236 22.54 5.28 -2.33
C ALA A 236 22.91 3.97 -3.02
N PHE A 237 22.63 3.87 -4.33
CA PHE A 237 23.15 2.86 -5.24
C PHE A 237 24.27 3.50 -6.06
N VAL A 238 25.49 2.97 -5.94
CA VAL A 238 26.70 3.59 -6.50
C VAL A 238 27.27 2.69 -7.58
N GLU A 239 27.25 3.14 -8.83
CA GLU A 239 27.84 2.43 -9.97
C GLU A 239 29.36 2.62 -9.94
N THR A 240 30.09 1.66 -9.37
CA THR A 240 31.56 1.73 -9.21
C THR A 240 32.17 0.33 -9.13
N VAL A 241 33.48 0.25 -9.39
CA VAL A 241 34.29 -0.97 -9.27
C VAL A 241 35.02 -1.09 -7.93
N SER A 242 35.04 -0.02 -7.14
CA SER A 242 35.76 0.08 -5.87
C SER A 242 34.85 0.63 -4.78
N ASP A 243 35.04 0.21 -3.53
CA ASP A 243 34.31 0.79 -2.39
C ASP A 243 34.68 2.27 -2.22
N PRO A 244 33.73 3.20 -2.31
CA PRO A 244 34.02 4.62 -2.23
C PRO A 244 34.28 5.05 -0.78
N ASP A 245 35.38 5.78 -0.56
CA ASP A 245 35.70 6.36 0.75
C ASP A 245 34.98 7.72 0.91
N ILE A 246 33.85 7.71 1.62
CA ILE A 246 33.13 8.96 1.90
C ILE A 246 33.71 9.62 3.15
N ALA A 247 34.31 10.79 2.95
CA ALA A 247 34.83 11.66 4.01
C ALA A 247 33.92 11.71 5.24
N GLU A 248 34.50 11.68 6.45
CA GLU A 248 33.75 11.68 7.71
C GLU A 248 32.84 12.90 7.89
N ASN A 249 33.21 14.04 7.29
CA ASN A 249 32.51 15.30 7.43
C ASN A 249 31.58 15.55 6.24
N GLY A 250 30.26 15.49 6.47
CA GLY A 250 29.24 15.81 5.45
C GLY A 250 27.97 14.96 5.58
N PRO A 251 26.92 15.25 4.79
CA PRO A 251 25.74 14.40 4.72
C PRO A 251 26.12 13.03 4.14
N LYS A 252 25.59 11.95 4.73
CA LYS A 252 25.83 10.57 4.30
C LYS A 252 24.52 9.82 4.04
N PRO A 253 24.50 8.90 3.06
CA PRO A 253 23.38 7.99 2.93
C PRO A 253 23.36 7.04 4.13
N ASN A 254 22.18 6.57 4.53
CA ASN A 254 22.04 5.58 5.59
C ASN A 254 22.46 4.19 5.12
N LEU A 255 22.20 3.88 3.84
CA LEU A 255 22.63 2.66 3.17
C LEU A 255 23.38 3.05 1.91
N LEU A 256 24.52 2.42 1.68
CA LEU A 256 25.28 2.55 0.45
C LEU A 256 25.55 1.16 -0.09
N GLN A 257 25.05 0.88 -1.29
CA GLN A 257 25.32 -0.35 -1.99
C GLN A 257 26.11 -0.05 -3.26
N VAL A 258 27.29 -0.65 -3.38
CA VAL A 258 28.04 -0.66 -4.63
C VAL A 258 27.37 -1.63 -5.59
N VAL A 259 27.15 -1.18 -6.82
CA VAL A 259 26.53 -1.95 -7.90
C VAL A 259 27.40 -1.90 -9.15
N ALA A 260 27.43 -2.99 -9.90
CA ALA A 260 28.21 -3.06 -11.15
C ALA A 260 27.61 -2.17 -12.26
N ALA A 261 26.28 -2.03 -12.29
CA ALA A 261 25.54 -1.20 -13.24
C ALA A 261 24.22 -0.75 -12.62
N LEU A 262 23.79 0.49 -12.87
CA LEU A 262 22.44 0.94 -12.55
C LEU A 262 21.44 0.49 -13.63
N PRO A 263 20.20 0.13 -13.27
CA PRO A 263 19.17 -0.18 -14.26
C PRO A 263 18.81 1.09 -15.02
N ARG A 264 18.80 1.02 -16.35
CA ARG A 264 18.49 2.16 -17.24
C ARG A 264 17.39 1.79 -18.22
N ASP A 265 16.65 2.78 -18.70
CA ASP A 265 15.69 2.62 -19.80
C ASP A 265 16.36 2.69 -21.17
N ALA A 266 15.55 2.59 -22.22
CA ALA A 266 16.02 2.67 -23.61
C ALA A 266 16.67 4.03 -23.94
N ASP A 267 16.35 5.08 -23.19
CA ASP A 267 16.92 6.43 -23.35
C ASP A 267 18.19 6.62 -22.49
N GLY A 268 18.62 5.59 -21.76
CA GLY A 268 19.80 5.61 -20.90
C GLY A 268 19.58 6.26 -19.53
N MET A 269 18.34 6.66 -19.21
CA MET A 269 17.99 7.25 -17.93
C MET A 269 17.89 6.17 -16.85
N VAL A 270 18.37 6.48 -15.65
CA VAL A 270 18.32 5.53 -14.54
C VAL A 270 16.86 5.30 -14.13
N ARG A 271 16.48 4.02 -14.04
CA ARG A 271 15.18 3.54 -13.59
C ARG A 271 15.08 3.59 -12.07
N THR A 272 14.95 4.81 -11.53
CA THR A 272 14.82 5.05 -10.08
C THR A 272 13.57 4.40 -9.49
N ASP A 273 12.52 4.23 -10.29
CA ASP A 273 11.31 3.49 -9.94
C ASP A 273 11.60 2.04 -9.51
N LEU A 274 12.55 1.37 -10.16
CA LEU A 274 12.96 0.01 -9.80
C LEU A 274 13.79 0.00 -8.51
N LEU A 275 14.67 0.99 -8.35
CA LEU A 275 15.50 1.14 -7.15
C LEU A 275 14.66 1.47 -5.91
N ASP A 276 13.58 2.25 -6.07
CA ASP A 276 12.60 2.51 -5.01
C ASP A 276 11.89 1.23 -4.56
N LEU A 277 11.54 0.34 -5.49
CA LEU A 277 10.95 -0.96 -5.16
C LEU A 277 11.94 -1.86 -4.42
N ILE A 278 13.23 -1.81 -4.77
CA ILE A 278 14.28 -2.51 -4.03
C ILE A 278 14.41 -1.92 -2.62
N ALA A 279 14.52 -0.60 -2.49
CA ALA A 279 14.68 0.11 -1.21
C ALA A 279 13.48 -0.06 -0.27
N THR A 280 12.28 -0.24 -0.82
CA THR A 280 11.05 -0.52 -0.05
C THR A 280 10.73 -2.03 0.08
N ASN A 281 11.62 -2.89 -0.41
CA ASN A 281 11.51 -4.36 -0.37
C ASN A 281 10.20 -4.89 -0.98
N ARG A 282 9.80 -4.34 -2.12
CA ARG A 282 8.62 -4.71 -2.92
C ARG A 282 9.02 -5.55 -4.13
N LEU A 283 9.62 -6.71 -3.89
CA LEU A 283 10.19 -7.55 -4.96
C LEU A 283 9.14 -8.10 -5.92
N ASP A 284 7.93 -8.40 -5.45
CA ASP A 284 6.85 -8.87 -6.33
C ASP A 284 6.43 -7.80 -7.36
N GLU A 285 6.41 -6.52 -6.94
CA GLU A 285 6.14 -5.39 -7.84
C GLU A 285 7.33 -5.17 -8.79
N LEU A 286 8.57 -5.37 -8.32
CA LEU A 286 9.79 -5.27 -9.12
C LEU A 286 9.82 -6.32 -10.23
N ASP A 287 9.50 -7.58 -9.92
CA ASP A 287 9.45 -8.66 -10.91
C ASP A 287 8.39 -8.41 -11.99
N GLN A 288 7.25 -7.83 -11.63
CA GLN A 288 6.21 -7.44 -12.59
C GLN A 288 6.66 -6.31 -13.51
N LEU A 289 7.39 -5.32 -12.96
CA LEU A 289 7.85 -4.15 -13.71
C LEU A 289 9.06 -4.45 -14.59
N ARG A 290 9.86 -5.45 -14.21
CA ARG A 290 10.87 -6.07 -15.07
C ARG A 290 10.23 -6.79 -16.26
N GLY A 291 9.12 -7.52 -16.02
CA GLY A 291 8.52 -8.39 -17.03
C GLY A 291 9.51 -9.47 -17.50
N ASP A 292 9.45 -9.77 -18.80
CA ASP A 292 10.29 -10.77 -19.48
C ASP A 292 11.59 -10.19 -20.06
N ASP A 293 12.07 -9.04 -19.57
CA ASP A 293 13.32 -8.43 -20.04
C ASP A 293 14.54 -9.12 -19.40
N PRO A 294 15.31 -9.94 -20.15
CA PRO A 294 16.44 -10.68 -19.61
C PRO A 294 17.65 -9.78 -19.33
N ALA A 295 17.80 -8.67 -20.06
CA ALA A 295 18.91 -7.75 -19.87
C ALA A 295 18.72 -6.96 -18.57
N LEU A 296 17.48 -6.49 -18.33
CA LEU A 296 17.13 -5.84 -17.08
C LEU A 296 17.21 -6.82 -15.89
N ALA A 297 16.83 -8.08 -16.09
CA ALA A 297 16.99 -9.13 -15.08
C ALA A 297 18.46 -9.31 -14.65
N GLN A 298 19.38 -9.32 -15.62
CA GLN A 298 20.81 -9.49 -15.36
C GLN A 298 21.39 -8.36 -14.50
N VAL A 299 20.88 -7.13 -14.67
CA VAL A 299 21.27 -5.96 -13.86
C VAL A 299 20.59 -6.00 -12.48
N LEU A 300 19.29 -6.29 -12.40
CA LEU A 300 18.54 -6.24 -11.14
C LEU A 300 18.90 -7.37 -10.17
N HIS A 301 19.17 -8.58 -10.67
CA HIS A 301 19.44 -9.74 -9.83
C HIS A 301 20.54 -9.50 -8.78
N PRO A 302 21.77 -9.06 -9.15
CA PRO A 302 22.81 -8.81 -8.15
C PRO A 302 22.46 -7.68 -7.19
N ILE A 303 21.74 -6.64 -7.65
CA ILE A 303 21.32 -5.52 -6.79
C ILE A 303 20.32 -6.01 -5.73
N VAL A 304 19.32 -6.80 -6.14
CA VAL A 304 18.34 -7.40 -5.24
C VAL A 304 19.00 -8.36 -4.26
N ALA A 305 19.92 -9.21 -4.74
CA ALA A 305 20.62 -10.18 -3.89
C ALA A 305 21.48 -9.50 -2.82
N GLY A 306 22.12 -8.37 -3.15
CA GLY A 306 22.99 -7.61 -2.25
C GLY A 306 22.30 -6.47 -1.48
N ARG A 307 20.96 -6.38 -1.49
CA ARG A 307 20.24 -5.26 -0.87
C ARG A 307 20.46 -5.20 0.65
N LEU A 308 20.75 -4.01 1.16
CA LEU A 308 21.16 -3.76 2.54
C LEU A 308 19.99 -3.36 3.47
N ASN A 309 18.81 -3.15 2.91
CA ASN A 309 17.59 -2.85 3.67
C ASN A 309 16.96 -4.09 4.33
N LEU A 310 17.59 -5.27 4.17
CA LEU A 310 17.35 -6.44 4.99
C LEU A 310 18.05 -6.25 6.34
N THR A 311 17.46 -5.47 7.23
CA THR A 311 17.79 -5.63 8.65
C THR A 311 17.11 -6.91 9.09
N ASP A 312 17.91 -7.91 9.44
CA ASP A 312 17.48 -9.20 9.95
C ASP A 312 16.23 -9.11 10.85
N ARG A 313 15.13 -9.64 10.34
CA ARG A 313 14.03 -10.15 11.17
C ARG A 313 14.39 -11.50 11.81
N SER A 314 15.65 -11.93 11.74
CA SER A 314 16.17 -13.05 12.51
C SER A 314 16.73 -12.59 13.87
N MET A 315 15.91 -12.82 14.90
CA MET A 315 16.30 -13.19 16.26
C MET A 315 17.16 -12.21 17.09
N LYS A 316 16.49 -11.51 18.00
CA LYS A 316 16.56 -11.77 19.44
C LYS A 316 15.25 -11.40 20.13
#